data_AF-A0AAV5ZSE5-F1
#
_entry.id   AF-A0AAV5ZSE5-F1
#
_cell.length_a   1.000
_cell.length_b   1.000
_cell.length_c   1.000
_cell.angle_alpha   90.00
_cell.angle_beta   90.00
_cell.angle_gamma   90.00
#
_symmetry.space_group_name_H-M   'P 1'
#
loop_
_entity.id
_entity.type
_entity.pdbx_description
1 polymer ?
#
loop_
_entity_poly.entity_id
_entity_poly.type
_entity_poly.pdbx_seq_one_letter_code
_entity_poly.pdbx_strand_id
1 'polypeptide(L)'
;MRWLTAGAVLLWLGIMAFFAGVVAPAAFTTLDREAAGRFVSAVFPRYYAVGAALGGVALAALGTRALLGRGRPEWVPLLLVLVMLAATLYAWLVVLPAAHAAREALRQAAPAPGVASAEAMAFARLHRLSGMLNGVAMLAGALCLVVLGVRR
;
A
#
# COMPACT_ATOMS: atom_id res chain seq x y z
N MET A 1 -18.93 8.67 13.17
CA MET A 1 -18.36 7.31 12.93
C MET A 1 -18.25 6.97 11.44
N ARG A 2 -19.33 6.97 10.64
CA ARG A 2 -19.21 6.74 9.16
C ARG A 2 -18.26 7.72 8.47
N TRP A 3 -18.38 9.01 8.78
CA TRP A 3 -17.47 10.06 8.29
C TRP A 3 -16.02 9.84 8.71
N LEU A 4 -15.80 9.19 9.86
CA LEU A 4 -14.45 8.86 10.33
C LEU A 4 -13.85 7.70 9.51
N THR A 5 -14.64 6.65 9.25
CA THR A 5 -14.23 5.57 8.33
C THR A 5 -13.96 6.11 6.92
N ALA A 6 -14.87 6.91 6.37
CA ALA A 6 -14.72 7.51 5.05
C ALA A 6 -13.50 8.44 4.98
N GLY A 7 -13.30 9.29 5.99
CA GLY A 7 -12.15 10.18 6.07
C GLY A 7 -10.83 9.41 6.17
N ALA A 8 -10.77 8.35 6.98
CA ALA A 8 -9.59 7.51 7.08
C ALA A 8 -9.25 6.80 5.75
N VAL A 9 -10.25 6.22 5.09
CA VAL A 9 -10.07 5.58 3.77
C VAL A 9 -9.67 6.60 2.70
N LEU A 10 -10.27 7.79 2.71
CA LEU A 10 -9.95 8.86 1.76
C LEU A 10 -8.50 9.35 1.93
N LEU A 11 -8.07 9.59 3.17
CA LEU A 11 -6.68 9.97 3.47
C LEU A 11 -5.71 8.86 3.04
N TRP A 12 -6.06 7.60 3.30
CA TRP A 12 -5.24 6.46 2.91
C TRP A 12 -5.07 6.42 1.39
N LEU A 13 -6.16 6.48 0.63
CA LEU A 13 -6.14 6.54 -0.84
C LEU A 13 -5.35 7.75 -1.35
N GLY A 14 -5.53 8.92 -0.72
CA GLY A 14 -4.83 10.15 -1.10
C GLY A 14 -3.31 9.98 -0.98
N ILE A 15 -2.83 9.38 0.10
CA ILE A 15 -1.41 9.09 0.29
C ILE A 15 -0.91 8.10 -0.76
N MET A 16 -1.67 7.03 -1.04
CA MET A 16 -1.30 6.04 -2.05
C MET A 16 -1.20 6.66 -3.45
N ALA A 17 -2.21 7.46 -3.83
CA ALA A 17 -2.28 8.12 -5.12
C ALA A 17 -1.19 9.20 -5.27
N PHE A 18 -0.98 10.02 -4.24
CA PHE A 18 0.07 11.05 -4.26
C PHE A 18 1.47 10.43 -4.32
N PHE A 19 1.71 9.36 -3.57
CA PHE A 19 3.00 8.67 -3.63
C PHE A 19 3.26 8.07 -5.02
N ALA A 20 2.27 7.33 -5.56
CA ALA A 20 2.41 6.65 -6.84
C ALA A 20 2.45 7.61 -8.04
N GLY A 21 1.67 8.69 -8.00
CA GLY A 21 1.52 9.64 -9.11
C GLY A 21 2.48 10.83 -9.07
N VAL A 22 3.02 11.19 -7.90
CA VAL A 22 3.86 12.38 -7.73
C VAL A 22 5.22 12.04 -7.15
N VAL A 23 5.26 11.46 -5.94
CA VAL A 23 6.53 11.29 -5.19
C VAL A 23 7.48 10.31 -5.89
N ALA A 24 6.99 9.11 -6.25
CA ALA A 24 7.83 8.11 -6.91
C ALA A 24 8.27 8.56 -8.31
N PRO A 25 7.38 9.07 -9.20
CA PRO A 25 7.79 9.61 -10.49
C PRO A 25 8.82 10.73 -10.36
N ALA A 26 8.59 11.72 -9.47
CA ALA A 26 9.54 12.81 -9.25
C ALA A 26 10.91 12.30 -8.80
N ALA A 27 10.97 11.31 -7.92
CA ALA A 27 12.24 10.73 -7.49
C ALA A 27 12.99 10.05 -8.66
N PHE A 28 12.30 9.28 -9.51
CA PHE A 28 12.92 8.57 -10.63
C PHE A 28 13.24 9.45 -11.85
N THR A 29 12.66 10.66 -11.95
CA THR A 29 12.99 11.62 -13.01
C THR A 29 14.07 12.62 -12.61
N THR A 30 14.29 12.84 -11.31
CA THR A 30 15.24 13.87 -10.81
C THR A 30 16.52 13.29 -10.22
N LEU A 31 16.52 12.03 -9.80
CA LEU A 31 17.68 11.36 -9.21
C LEU A 31 18.16 10.23 -10.11
N ASP A 32 19.45 9.90 -10.02
CA ASP A 32 19.97 8.66 -10.59
C ASP A 32 19.19 7.45 -10.08
N ARG A 33 19.03 6.44 -10.93
CA ARG A 33 18.19 5.25 -10.65
C ARG A 33 18.48 4.61 -9.29
N GLU A 34 19.74 4.54 -8.90
CA GLU A 34 20.12 3.99 -7.61
C GLU A 34 19.70 4.88 -6.43
N ALA A 35 19.95 6.18 -6.53
CA ALA A 35 19.57 7.17 -5.53
C ALA A 35 18.04 7.26 -5.37
N ALA A 36 17.29 7.31 -6.47
CA ALA A 36 15.83 7.25 -6.49
C ALA A 36 15.32 6.00 -5.75
N GLY A 37 15.88 4.83 -6.08
CA GLY A 37 15.51 3.59 -5.44
C GLY A 37 15.82 3.59 -3.93
N ARG A 38 16.91 4.22 -3.47
CA ARG A 38 17.23 4.35 -2.04
C ARG A 38 16.25 5.28 -1.33
N PHE A 39 15.94 6.42 -1.94
CA PHE A 39 14.96 7.37 -1.42
C PHE A 39 13.58 6.72 -1.22
N VAL A 40 13.03 6.11 -2.27
CA VAL A 40 11.72 5.43 -2.23
C VAL A 40 11.71 4.32 -1.18
N SER A 41 12.80 3.57 -1.07
CA SER A 41 12.98 2.51 -0.06
C SER A 41 12.93 3.04 1.37
N ALA A 42 13.51 4.21 1.63
CA ALA A 42 13.49 4.85 2.96
C ALA A 42 12.10 5.42 3.33
N VAL A 43 11.28 5.75 2.33
CA VAL A 43 9.91 6.26 2.53
C VAL A 43 8.93 5.13 2.85
N PHE A 44 9.10 3.94 2.25
CA PHE A 44 8.14 2.84 2.37
C PHE A 44 7.72 2.46 3.80
N PRO A 45 8.61 2.32 4.80
CA PRO A 45 8.18 1.99 6.16
C PRO A 45 7.21 3.01 6.75
N ARG A 46 7.43 4.30 6.51
CA ARG A 46 6.53 5.37 6.98
C ARG A 46 5.22 5.36 6.21
N TYR A 47 5.30 5.19 4.89
CA TYR A 47 4.13 5.05 4.02
C TYR A 47 3.20 3.92 4.48
N TYR A 48 3.75 2.72 4.73
CA TYR A 48 2.96 1.58 5.20
C TYR A 48 2.47 1.75 6.64
N ALA A 49 3.27 2.34 7.53
CA ALA A 49 2.85 2.62 8.91
C ALA A 49 1.66 3.58 8.95
N VAL A 50 1.65 4.65 8.15
CA VAL A 50 0.51 5.56 8.05
C VAL A 50 -0.71 4.84 7.48
N GLY A 51 -0.55 4.02 6.45
CA GLY A 51 -1.63 3.20 5.91
C GLY A 51 -2.23 2.25 6.97
N ALA A 52 -1.38 1.55 7.72
CA ALA A 52 -1.81 0.66 8.81
C ALA A 52 -2.54 1.42 9.93
N ALA A 53 -2.05 2.60 10.32
CA ALA A 53 -2.71 3.46 11.31
C ALA A 53 -4.10 3.91 10.85
N LEU A 54 -4.23 4.37 9.60
CA LEU A 54 -5.52 4.75 9.02
C LEU A 54 -6.47 3.55 8.92
N GLY A 55 -5.97 2.36 8.57
CA GLY A 55 -6.72 1.12 8.62
C GLY A 55 -7.24 0.80 10.03
N GLY A 56 -6.39 0.96 11.06
CA GLY A 56 -6.78 0.81 12.46
C GLY A 56 -7.91 1.78 12.87
N VAL A 57 -7.80 3.05 12.48
CA VAL A 57 -8.86 4.06 12.73
C VAL A 57 -10.17 3.67 12.03
N ALA A 58 -10.11 3.23 10.77
CA ALA A 58 -11.28 2.82 10.01
C ALA A 58 -11.97 1.59 10.64
N LEU A 59 -11.19 0.58 11.06
CA LEU A 59 -11.70 -0.60 11.74
C LEU A 59 -12.28 -0.28 13.12
N ALA A 60 -11.63 0.57 13.91
CA ALA A 60 -12.14 1.00 15.21
C ALA A 60 -13.49 1.74 15.07
N ALA A 61 -13.61 2.61 14.06
CA ALA A 61 -14.84 3.32 13.76
C ALA A 61 -15.99 2.38 13.34
N LEU A 62 -15.70 1.35 12.54
CA LEU A 62 -16.67 0.32 12.14
C LEU A 62 -17.06 -0.58 13.31
N GLY A 63 -16.08 -1.06 14.09
CA GLY A 63 -16.30 -1.93 15.25
C GLY A 63 -17.14 -1.24 16.33
N THR A 64 -16.84 0.02 16.64
CA THR A 64 -17.63 0.82 17.61
C THR A 64 -19.10 0.95 17.18
N ARG A 65 -19.38 1.09 15.88
CA ARG A 65 -20.77 1.14 15.37
C ARG A 65 -21.50 -0.18 15.56
N ALA A 66 -20.82 -1.29 15.26
CA ALA A 66 -21.37 -2.63 15.42
C ALA A 66 -21.70 -2.93 16.90
N LEU A 67 -20.77 -2.61 17.81
CA LEU A 67 -20.95 -2.82 19.26
C LEU A 67 -22.08 -1.97 19.86
N LEU A 68 -22.26 -0.73 19.37
CA LEU A 68 -23.30 0.17 19.87
C LEU A 68 -24.67 -0.07 19.21
N GLY A 69 -24.81 -1.12 18.39
CA GLY A 69 -26.07 -1.45 17.71
C GLY A 69 -26.57 -0.36 16.75
N ARG A 70 -25.70 0.55 16.31
CA ARG A 70 -26.10 1.75 15.55
C ARG A 70 -26.18 1.46 14.05
N GLY A 71 -27.34 0.93 13.64
CA GLY A 71 -27.72 0.74 12.24
C GLY A 71 -27.44 -0.67 11.70
N ARG A 72 -27.65 -0.85 10.39
CA ARG A 72 -27.42 -2.14 9.72
C ARG A 72 -25.93 -2.49 9.72
N PRO A 73 -25.57 -3.78 9.85
CA PRO A 73 -24.17 -4.18 9.88
C PRO A 73 -23.44 -3.85 8.56
N GLU A 74 -22.24 -3.30 8.70
CA GLU A 74 -21.42 -2.76 7.61
C GLU A 74 -20.37 -3.79 7.16
N TRP A 75 -20.80 -5.04 6.93
CA TRP A 75 -19.92 -6.14 6.54
C TRP A 75 -19.10 -5.88 5.28
N VAL A 76 -19.68 -5.18 4.29
CA VAL A 76 -19.00 -4.85 3.04
C VAL A 76 -17.86 -3.83 3.26
N PRO A 77 -18.09 -2.64 3.87
CA PRO A 77 -17.00 -1.75 4.27
C PRO A 77 -15.94 -2.42 5.15
N LEU A 78 -16.36 -3.28 6.10
CA LEU A 78 -15.44 -4.02 6.96
C LEU A 78 -14.50 -4.91 6.15
N LEU A 79 -15.06 -5.73 5.25
CA LEU A 79 -14.27 -6.61 4.39
C LEU A 79 -13.31 -5.81 3.50
N LEU A 80 -13.76 -4.71 2.90
CA LEU A 80 -12.92 -3.88 2.04
C LEU A 80 -11.75 -3.24 2.80
N VAL A 81 -11.99 -2.72 4.01
CA VAL A 81 -10.92 -2.18 4.86
C VAL A 81 -9.95 -3.27 5.29
N LEU A 82 -10.44 -4.48 5.61
CA LEU A 82 -9.58 -5.61 5.93
C LEU A 82 -8.70 -6.01 4.74
N VAL A 83 -9.24 -6.01 3.51
CA VAL A 83 -8.45 -6.27 2.29
C VAL A 83 -7.37 -5.21 2.10
N MET A 84 -7.70 -3.92 2.26
CA MET A 84 -6.71 -2.83 2.20
C MET A 84 -5.58 -3.03 3.21
N LEU A 85 -5.94 -3.35 4.46
CA LEU A 85 -4.99 -3.53 5.55
C LEU A 85 -4.12 -4.77 5.32
N ALA A 86 -4.71 -5.89 4.93
CA ALA A 86 -3.99 -7.12 4.63
C ALA A 86 -2.98 -6.92 3.48
N ALA A 87 -3.40 -6.28 2.38
CA ALA A 87 -2.51 -5.97 1.26
C ALA A 87 -1.35 -5.06 1.69
N THR A 88 -1.64 -4.04 2.51
CA THR A 88 -0.64 -3.09 3.03
C THR A 88 0.36 -3.76 3.97
N LEU A 89 -0.12 -4.55 4.93
CA LEU A 89 0.73 -5.27 5.87
C LEU A 89 1.55 -6.35 5.17
N TYR A 90 0.98 -7.08 4.21
CA TYR A 90 1.72 -8.07 3.43
C TYR A 90 2.80 -7.41 2.57
N ALA A 91 2.48 -6.28 1.92
CA ALA A 91 3.46 -5.50 1.17
C ALA A 91 4.60 -5.01 2.08
N TRP A 92 4.28 -4.56 3.29
CA TRP A 92 5.27 -4.04 4.23
C TRP A 92 6.11 -5.12 4.89
N LEU A 93 5.49 -6.16 5.43
CA LEU A 93 6.16 -7.12 6.32
C LEU A 93 6.79 -8.28 5.55
N VAL A 94 6.35 -8.55 4.32
CA VAL A 94 6.82 -9.67 3.51
C VAL A 94 7.52 -9.18 2.24
N VAL A 95 6.82 -8.40 1.42
CA VAL A 95 7.33 -8.04 0.08
C VAL A 95 8.49 -7.06 0.16
N LEU A 96 8.41 -6.05 1.03
CA LEU A 96 9.45 -5.03 1.14
C LEU A 96 10.80 -5.61 1.63
N PRO A 97 10.89 -6.40 2.72
CA PRO A 97 12.14 -7.05 3.12
C PRO A 97 12.70 -7.97 2.03
N ALA A 98 11.84 -8.76 1.38
CA ALA A 98 12.25 -9.63 0.27
C ALA A 98 12.80 -8.82 -0.92
N ALA A 99 12.18 -7.69 -1.25
CA ALA A 99 12.64 -6.82 -2.32
C ALA A 99 13.99 -6.17 -2.01
N HIS A 100 14.22 -5.79 -0.74
CA HIS A 100 15.53 -5.29 -0.30
C HIS A 100 16.61 -6.37 -0.40
N ALA A 101 16.33 -7.58 0.08
CA ALA A 101 17.26 -8.71 -0.02
C ALA A 101 17.59 -9.04 -1.49
N ALA A 102 16.59 -9.11 -2.36
CA ALA A 102 16.79 -9.38 -3.79
C ALA A 102 17.61 -8.27 -4.48
N ARG A 103 17.38 -7.00 -4.12
CA ARG A 103 18.16 -5.87 -4.64
C ARG A 103 19.60 -5.91 -4.18
N GLU A 104 19.85 -6.30 -2.94
CA GLU A 104 21.20 -6.42 -2.41
C GLU A 104 21.97 -7.59 -3.04
N ALA A 105 21.32 -8.75 -3.19
CA ALA A 105 21.88 -9.88 -3.92
C ALA A 105 22.25 -9.53 -5.37
N LEU A 106 21.39 -8.77 -6.07
CA LEU A 106 21.67 -8.27 -7.42
C LEU A 106 22.91 -7.37 -7.46
N ARG A 107 23.10 -6.50 -6.46
CA ARG A 107 24.29 -5.65 -6.37
C ARG A 107 25.56 -6.48 -6.14
N GLN A 108 25.50 -7.47 -5.26
CA GLN A 108 26.63 -8.34 -4.94
C GLN A 108 27.03 -9.24 -6.11
N ALA A 109 26.06 -9.77 -6.85
CA ALA A 109 26.30 -10.60 -8.01
C ALA A 109 26.97 -9.84 -9.17
N ALA A 110 26.81 -8.51 -9.22
CA ALA A 110 27.35 -7.62 -10.24
C ALA A 110 27.32 -8.21 -11.68
N PRO A 111 26.16 -8.72 -12.15
CA PRO A 111 26.10 -9.40 -13.43
C PRO A 111 26.44 -8.44 -14.57
N ALA A 112 27.09 -8.97 -15.61
CA ALA A 112 27.41 -8.18 -16.80
C ALA A 112 26.14 -7.55 -17.41
N PRO A 113 26.22 -6.31 -17.92
CA PRO A 113 25.08 -5.63 -18.52
C PRO A 113 24.42 -6.48 -19.62
N GLY A 114 23.10 -6.61 -19.59
CA GLY A 114 22.34 -7.39 -20.57
C GLY A 114 22.24 -8.88 -20.27
N VAL A 115 22.89 -9.39 -19.22
CA VAL A 115 22.72 -10.77 -18.76
C VAL A 115 21.54 -10.86 -17.79
N ALA A 116 20.53 -11.67 -18.13
CA ALA A 116 19.41 -11.93 -17.24
C ALA A 116 19.88 -12.76 -16.03
N SER A 117 19.96 -12.14 -14.85
CA SER A 117 20.30 -12.81 -13.60
C SER A 117 19.04 -13.23 -12.83
N ALA A 118 19.15 -14.31 -12.03
CA ALA A 118 18.03 -14.79 -11.21
C ALA A 118 17.57 -13.73 -10.19
N GLU A 119 18.51 -12.95 -9.66
CA GLU A 119 18.31 -11.85 -8.71
C GLU A 119 17.54 -10.69 -9.36
N ALA A 120 17.87 -10.34 -10.60
CA ALA A 120 17.17 -9.32 -11.37
C ALA A 120 15.69 -9.71 -11.59
N MET A 121 15.45 -10.97 -11.96
CA MET A 121 14.10 -11.51 -12.12
C MET A 121 13.33 -11.55 -10.78
N ALA A 122 14.00 -11.93 -9.69
CA ALA A 122 13.41 -11.95 -8.35
C ALA A 122 12.97 -10.54 -7.90
N PHE A 123 13.85 -9.55 -8.05
CA PHE A 123 13.53 -8.16 -7.74
C PHE A 123 12.39 -7.64 -8.60
N ALA A 124 12.41 -7.88 -9.92
CA ALA A 124 11.35 -7.44 -10.83
C ALA A 124 9.98 -8.04 -10.45
N ARG A 125 9.93 -9.32 -10.07
CA ARG A 125 8.70 -9.98 -9.62
C ARG A 125 8.17 -9.36 -8.33
N LEU A 126 9.03 -9.14 -7.34
CA LEU A 126 8.64 -8.53 -6.05
C LEU A 126 8.20 -7.08 -6.22
N HIS A 127 8.87 -6.32 -7.08
CA HIS A 127 8.48 -4.96 -7.44
C HIS A 127 7.09 -4.91 -8.08
N ARG A 128 6.81 -5.80 -9.05
CA ARG A 128 5.48 -5.95 -9.65
C ARG A 128 4.42 -6.36 -8.64
N LEU A 129 4.72 -7.32 -7.77
CA LEU A 129 3.82 -7.76 -6.71
C LEU A 129 3.45 -6.61 -5.77
N SER A 130 4.43 -5.81 -5.33
CA SER A 130 4.18 -4.63 -4.50
C SER A 130 3.23 -3.63 -5.18
N GLY A 131 3.47 -3.33 -6.47
CA GLY A 131 2.58 -2.46 -7.25
C GLY A 131 1.14 -3.02 -7.37
N MET A 132 1.00 -4.33 -7.59
CA MET A 132 -0.31 -4.99 -7.66
C MET A 132 -1.05 -4.94 -6.32
N LEU A 133 -0.37 -5.21 -5.20
CA LEU A 133 -0.96 -5.12 -3.86
C LEU A 133 -1.45 -3.70 -3.57
N ASN A 134 -0.68 -2.69 -3.97
CA ASN A 134 -1.07 -1.30 -3.85
C ASN A 134 -2.33 -1.01 -4.70
N GLY A 135 -2.36 -1.50 -5.94
CA GLY A 135 -3.54 -1.37 -6.82
C GLY A 135 -4.80 -2.03 -6.25
N VAL A 136 -4.67 -3.23 -5.66
CA VAL A 136 -5.77 -3.93 -4.99
C VAL A 136 -6.31 -3.13 -3.81
N ALA A 137 -5.42 -2.59 -2.96
CA ALA A 137 -5.82 -1.74 -1.84
C ALA A 137 -6.48 -0.43 -2.32
N MET A 138 -5.99 0.19 -3.39
CA MET A 138 -6.62 1.38 -3.97
C MET A 138 -8.03 1.10 -4.50
N LEU A 139 -8.21 -0.01 -5.23
CA LEU A 139 -9.52 -0.41 -5.73
C LEU A 139 -10.49 -0.72 -4.57
N ALA A 140 -10.05 -1.47 -3.56
CA ALA A 140 -10.85 -1.77 -2.39
C ALA A 140 -11.28 -0.51 -1.63
N GLY A 141 -10.37 0.47 -1.48
CA GLY A 141 -10.68 1.76 -0.86
C GLY A 141 -11.68 2.57 -1.66
N ALA A 142 -11.52 2.67 -2.98
CA ALA A 142 -12.46 3.38 -3.85
C ALA A 142 -13.87 2.77 -3.77
N LEU A 143 -13.97 1.45 -3.84
CA LEU A 143 -15.23 0.72 -3.67
C LEU A 143 -15.83 0.96 -2.27
N CYS A 144 -15.00 1.02 -1.23
CA CYS A 144 -15.45 1.29 0.13
C CYS A 144 -16.12 2.68 0.22
N LEU A 145 -15.51 3.71 -0.38
CA LEU A 145 -16.09 5.05 -0.43
C LEU A 145 -17.41 5.08 -1.20
N VAL A 146 -17.52 4.39 -2.33
CA VAL A 146 -18.78 4.27 -3.09
C VAL A 146 -19.86 3.61 -2.24
N VAL A 147 -19.56 2.48 -1.58
CA VAL A 147 -20.52 1.77 -0.73
C VAL A 147 -20.97 2.63 0.45
N LEU A 148 -20.06 3.38 1.06
CA LEU A 148 -20.39 4.31 2.16
C LEU A 148 -21.23 5.50 1.66
N GLY A 149 -21.00 5.97 0.44
CA GLY A 149 -21.70 7.12 -0.15
C GLY A 149 -23.10 6.81 -0.70
N VAL A 150 -23.34 5.59 -1.20
CA VAL A 150 -24.65 5.16 -1.75
C VAL A 150 -25.68 4.86 -0.65
N ARG A 151 -25.24 4.49 0.56
CA ARG A 151 -26.12 4.14 1.68
C ARG A 151 -26.67 5.36 2.45
N ARG A 152 -27.10 6.41 1.71
CA ARG A 152 -27.75 7.61 2.29
C ARG A 152 -29.03 7.25 3.02
#